data_AF-A0A9P3B2R9-F1
#
_entry.id   AF-A0A9P3B2R9-F1
#
_cell.length_a   1.000
_cell.length_b   1.000
_cell.length_c   1.000
_cell.angle_alpha   90.00
_cell.angle_beta   90.00
_cell.angle_gamma   90.00
#
_symmetry.space_group_name_H-M   'P 1'
#
loop_
_entity.id
_entity.type
_entity.pdbx_description
1 polymer ?
#
loop_
_entity_poly.entity_id
_entity_poly.type
_entity_poly.pdbx_seq_one_letter_code
_entity_poly.pdbx_strand_id
1 'polypeptide(L)'
;MADSKGTLLSQVDDTTSDPPPAYDASAAPTPRLPRPPPLSLPVLNTLRTKRVILASASPRRRQILSLLGLPFEVIPSNAAEDFPKTMEPFEYVLATATKKAQAVYSTEINNEEKGEPALILAADTIVVDNVSGSILEKPRSEAQHITMLKMLRDNRVHKVYTAMVAMAPLESARLPGYALETHIEETDVVFDGEVTDDLIVAYVRTREGADKAGGYGLQGLGSILVESIQGSWDNVVGLPLKAALRLIEKVVAKADDDDDGDEMLEGEEDEE
;
A
#
# COMPACT_ATOMS: atom_id res chain seq x y z
N MET A 1 -57.94 -36.06 47.76
CA MET A 1 -57.04 -37.15 48.20
C MET A 1 -55.61 -36.64 48.01
N ALA A 2 -54.92 -36.44 49.13
CA ALA A 2 -53.47 -36.21 49.38
C ALA A 2 -52.67 -35.37 48.37
N ASP A 3 -52.20 -34.16 48.72
CA ASP A 3 -50.99 -33.83 49.51
C ASP A 3 -49.69 -34.39 48.87
N SER A 4 -48.61 -33.64 48.63
CA SER A 4 -48.03 -32.58 49.46
C SER A 4 -47.06 -31.68 48.67
N LYS A 5 -47.05 -30.38 48.99
CA LYS A 5 -45.90 -29.47 48.81
C LYS A 5 -44.78 -29.86 49.79
N GLY A 6 -43.52 -29.61 49.42
CA GLY A 6 -42.38 -29.73 50.35
C GLY A 6 -41.03 -29.42 49.70
N THR A 7 -40.62 -28.17 49.81
CA THR A 7 -39.31 -27.57 49.50
C THR A 7 -38.13 -28.32 50.13
N LEU A 8 -36.97 -28.39 49.44
CA LEU A 8 -35.65 -28.21 50.07
C LEU A 8 -34.57 -27.90 49.02
N LEU A 9 -33.96 -26.72 49.19
CA LEU A 9 -32.73 -26.24 48.58
C LEU A 9 -31.49 -26.91 49.22
N SER A 10 -30.36 -26.78 48.54
CA SER A 10 -28.98 -27.19 48.89
C SER A 10 -28.72 -28.69 48.66
N GLN A 11 -27.74 -29.10 47.87
CA GLN A 11 -26.34 -28.70 47.98
C GLN A 11 -25.67 -28.46 46.63
N VAL A 12 -24.79 -27.47 46.65
CA VAL A 12 -23.79 -27.14 45.62
C VAL A 12 -22.49 -27.77 46.11
N ASP A 13 -21.88 -28.61 45.28
CA ASP A 13 -20.45 -28.98 45.28
C ASP A 13 -20.18 -29.30 43.80
N ASP A 14 -19.79 -28.33 42.97
CA ASP A 14 -18.41 -27.92 42.70
C ASP A 14 -17.42 -29.10 42.59
N THR A 15 -17.25 -29.64 41.39
CA THR A 15 -15.94 -29.73 40.70
C THR A 15 -16.09 -30.54 39.40
N THR A 16 -15.30 -30.15 38.39
CA THR A 16 -15.16 -30.73 37.04
C THR A 16 -16.21 -30.32 36.00
N SER A 17 -16.28 -29.01 35.73
CA SER A 17 -16.58 -28.52 34.37
C SER A 17 -15.37 -28.84 33.49
N ASP A 18 -15.34 -30.05 32.91
CA ASP A 18 -14.38 -30.37 31.86
C ASP A 18 -14.52 -29.34 30.72
N PRO A 19 -13.44 -28.62 30.35
CA PRO A 19 -13.48 -27.79 29.16
C PRO A 19 -13.70 -28.68 27.93
N PRO A 20 -14.42 -28.22 26.90
CA PRO A 20 -14.60 -29.00 25.68
C PRO A 20 -13.22 -29.37 25.11
N PRO A 21 -13.06 -30.59 24.56
CA PRO A 21 -11.77 -31.06 24.08
C PRO A 21 -11.20 -30.06 23.08
N ALA A 22 -9.97 -29.61 23.36
CA ALA A 22 -9.22 -28.73 22.50
C ALA A 22 -9.18 -29.33 21.09
N TYR A 23 -9.80 -28.64 20.15
CA TYR A 23 -9.76 -28.97 18.73
C TYR A 23 -8.29 -28.95 18.30
N ASP A 24 -7.81 -30.14 17.96
CA ASP A 24 -6.51 -30.40 17.37
C ASP A 24 -6.22 -29.38 16.27
N ALA A 25 -5.20 -28.54 16.48
CA ALA A 25 -4.67 -27.65 15.47
C ALA A 25 -3.77 -28.44 14.51
N SER A 26 -4.38 -29.41 13.83
CA SER A 26 -3.80 -30.15 12.71
C SER A 26 -4.70 -29.98 11.48
N ALA A 27 -4.99 -28.72 11.13
CA ALA A 27 -5.53 -28.42 9.81
C ALA A 27 -4.40 -28.61 8.79
N ALA A 28 -4.45 -29.71 8.02
CA ALA A 28 -3.63 -29.86 6.84
C ALA A 28 -3.75 -28.60 5.96
N PRO A 29 -2.66 -28.05 5.41
CA PRO A 29 -2.73 -26.85 4.59
C PRO A 29 -3.68 -27.14 3.42
N THR A 30 -4.75 -26.34 3.32
CA THR A 30 -5.66 -26.38 2.19
C THR A 30 -4.85 -26.26 0.89
N PRO A 31 -5.12 -27.09 -0.13
CA PRO A 31 -4.40 -27.01 -1.39
C PRO A 31 -4.64 -25.62 -1.99
N ARG A 32 -3.63 -24.76 -1.89
CA ARG A 32 -3.64 -23.47 -2.56
C ARG A 32 -3.64 -23.76 -4.05
N LEU A 33 -4.54 -23.12 -4.80
CA LEU A 33 -4.50 -23.18 -6.25
C LEU A 33 -3.07 -22.83 -6.71
N PRO A 34 -2.49 -23.59 -7.66
CA PRO A 34 -1.15 -23.30 -8.15
C PRO A 34 -1.13 -21.86 -8.67
N ARG A 35 -0.17 -21.08 -8.20
CA ARG A 35 0.01 -19.71 -8.71
C ARG A 35 0.36 -19.79 -10.19
N PRO A 36 -0.20 -18.93 -11.05
CA PRO A 36 0.24 -18.85 -12.44
C PRO A 36 1.74 -18.51 -12.47
N PRO A 37 2.46 -18.91 -13.53
CA PRO A 37 3.84 -18.50 -13.71
C PRO A 37 3.94 -16.97 -13.74
N PRO A 38 5.06 -16.39 -13.25
CA PRO A 38 5.22 -14.94 -13.25
C PRO A 38 5.35 -14.40 -14.68
N LEU A 39 5.05 -13.12 -14.87
CA LEU A 39 5.22 -12.45 -16.15
C LEU A 39 6.69 -12.52 -16.60
N SER A 40 6.95 -13.07 -17.79
CA SER A 40 8.31 -13.18 -18.34
C SER A 40 8.61 -12.01 -19.27
N LEU A 41 8.83 -10.84 -18.68
CA LEU A 41 9.30 -9.64 -19.38
C LEU A 41 10.81 -9.48 -19.18
N PRO A 42 11.57 -8.99 -20.17
CA PRO A 42 13.03 -8.82 -20.06
C PRO A 42 13.45 -8.07 -18.80
N VAL A 43 12.86 -6.89 -18.55
CA VAL A 43 13.17 -6.06 -17.36
C VAL A 43 12.93 -6.82 -16.04
N LEU A 44 11.84 -7.59 -15.94
CA LEU A 44 11.53 -8.34 -14.73
C LEU A 44 12.46 -9.53 -14.55
N ASN A 45 12.89 -10.16 -15.65
CA ASN A 45 13.85 -11.26 -15.60
C ASN A 45 15.21 -10.76 -15.10
N THR A 46 15.69 -9.61 -15.59
CA THR A 46 16.94 -8.97 -15.12
C THR A 46 16.85 -8.58 -13.65
N LEU A 47 15.76 -7.94 -13.24
CA LEU A 47 15.60 -7.46 -11.86
C LEU A 47 15.43 -8.61 -10.84
N ARG A 48 15.01 -9.81 -11.24
CA ARG A 48 14.90 -10.97 -10.33
C ARG A 48 16.22 -11.42 -9.73
N THR A 49 17.34 -11.13 -10.39
CA THR A 49 18.69 -11.45 -9.92
C THR A 49 19.39 -10.24 -9.32
N LYS A 50 18.69 -9.11 -9.18
CA LYS A 50 19.23 -7.85 -8.68
C LYS A 50 18.51 -7.46 -7.38
N ARG A 51 19.10 -6.51 -6.67
CA ARG A 51 18.53 -5.99 -5.43
C ARG A 51 17.44 -4.97 -5.75
N VAL A 52 16.20 -5.29 -5.40
CA VAL A 52 15.03 -4.40 -5.57
C VAL A 52 14.49 -4.01 -4.21
N ILE A 53 14.17 -2.73 -4.01
CA ILE A 53 13.64 -2.21 -2.75
C ILE A 53 12.25 -1.63 -2.95
N LEU A 54 11.32 -2.00 -2.07
CA LEU A 54 10.08 -1.27 -1.83
C LEU A 54 10.25 -0.35 -0.61
N ALA A 55 10.29 0.95 -0.86
CA ALA A 55 10.43 2.03 0.12
C ALA A 55 9.14 2.29 0.93
N SER A 56 8.48 1.24 1.42
CA SER A 56 7.18 1.36 2.11
C SER A 56 6.92 0.28 3.14
N ALA A 57 6.52 0.67 4.35
CA ALA A 57 6.05 -0.26 5.39
C ALA A 57 4.67 -0.87 5.11
N SER A 58 3.95 -0.42 4.07
CA SER A 58 2.56 -0.84 3.84
C SER A 58 2.46 -2.32 3.45
N PRO A 59 1.79 -3.17 4.25
CA PRO A 59 1.63 -4.58 3.91
C PRO A 59 0.80 -4.78 2.63
N ARG A 60 -0.11 -3.84 2.32
CA ARG A 60 -0.95 -3.86 1.11
C ARG A 60 -0.13 -3.63 -0.16
N ARG A 61 0.78 -2.65 -0.12
CA ARG A 61 1.68 -2.35 -1.25
C ARG A 61 2.62 -3.52 -1.52
N ARG A 62 3.19 -4.11 -0.47
CA ARG A 62 3.97 -5.35 -0.57
C ARG A 62 3.17 -6.46 -1.25
N GLN A 63 1.94 -6.71 -0.80
CA GLN A 63 1.09 -7.76 -1.36
C GLN A 63 0.80 -7.54 -2.85
N ILE A 64 0.49 -6.30 -3.26
CA ILE A 64 0.22 -5.98 -4.66
C ILE A 64 1.49 -6.14 -5.50
N LEU A 65 2.63 -5.60 -5.07
CA LEU A 65 3.87 -5.66 -5.83
C LEU A 65 4.36 -7.11 -6.02
N SER A 66 4.14 -7.98 -5.02
CA SER A 66 4.46 -9.41 -5.12
C SER A 66 3.74 -10.13 -6.27
N LEU A 67 2.65 -9.57 -6.81
CA LEU A 67 1.95 -10.14 -7.97
C LEU A 67 2.79 -10.09 -9.26
N LEU A 68 3.81 -9.22 -9.35
CA LEU A 68 4.75 -9.22 -10.47
C LEU A 68 5.72 -10.42 -10.46
N GLY A 69 5.77 -11.18 -9.35
CA GLY A 69 6.76 -12.25 -9.19
C GLY A 69 8.19 -11.72 -9.13
N LEU A 70 8.37 -10.47 -8.67
CA LEU A 70 9.65 -9.83 -8.45
C LEU A 70 10.06 -10.03 -6.97
N PRO A 71 11.25 -10.57 -6.67
CA PRO A 71 11.79 -10.54 -5.33
C PRO A 71 12.20 -9.11 -4.98
N PHE A 72 11.86 -8.65 -3.78
CA PHE A 72 12.24 -7.32 -3.29
C PHE A 72 12.34 -7.30 -1.77
N GLU A 73 13.17 -6.38 -1.27
CA GLU A 73 13.27 -6.03 0.13
C GLU A 73 12.26 -4.94 0.50
N VAL A 74 11.83 -4.91 1.75
CA VAL A 74 10.99 -3.82 2.26
C VAL A 74 11.81 -2.99 3.21
N ILE A 75 12.09 -1.74 2.82
CA ILE A 75 12.85 -0.77 3.62
C ILE A 75 11.99 0.47 3.78
N PRO A 76 11.27 0.63 4.90
CA PRO A 76 10.44 1.80 5.12
C PRO A 76 11.26 3.09 5.13
N SER A 77 10.78 4.12 4.44
CA SER A 77 11.36 5.45 4.55
C SER A 77 11.05 6.07 5.93
N ASN A 78 12.05 6.69 6.55
CA ASN A 78 11.91 7.49 7.77
C ASN A 78 11.68 8.99 7.47
N ALA A 79 11.43 9.36 6.20
CA ALA A 79 11.18 10.75 5.83
C ALA A 79 9.89 11.27 6.47
N ALA A 80 9.96 12.47 7.07
CA ALA A 80 8.79 13.14 7.62
C ALA A 80 7.83 13.58 6.51
N GLU A 81 6.54 13.37 6.70
CA GLU A 81 5.43 13.84 5.85
C GLU A 81 5.06 15.29 6.24
N ASP A 82 5.99 16.22 6.00
CA ASP A 82 5.95 17.60 6.50
C ASP A 82 5.65 18.65 5.41
N PHE A 83 5.25 18.21 4.21
CA PHE A 83 4.88 19.14 3.15
C PHE A 83 3.64 19.99 3.51
N PRO A 84 3.60 21.26 3.10
CA PRO A 84 2.43 22.11 3.35
C PRO A 84 1.17 21.51 2.71
N LYS A 85 0.12 21.34 3.52
CA LYS A 85 -1.19 20.87 3.04
C LYS A 85 -1.96 21.89 2.19
N THR A 86 -1.38 23.07 2.00
CA THR A 86 -1.86 24.09 1.05
C THR A 86 -1.42 23.79 -0.38
N MET A 87 -0.52 22.83 -0.59
CA MET A 87 -0.17 22.34 -1.93
C MET A 87 -1.37 21.64 -2.56
N GLU A 88 -1.42 21.65 -3.89
CA GLU A 88 -2.41 20.87 -4.60
C GLU A 88 -2.24 19.37 -4.28
N PRO A 89 -3.33 18.59 -4.14
CA PRO A 89 -3.25 17.21 -3.68
C PRO A 89 -2.29 16.32 -4.50
N PHE A 90 -2.29 16.51 -5.83
CA PHE A 90 -1.41 15.76 -6.73
C PHE A 90 0.08 16.12 -6.52
N GLU A 91 0.39 17.39 -6.25
CA GLU A 91 1.76 17.84 -5.95
C GLU A 91 2.21 17.30 -4.59
N TYR A 92 1.32 17.35 -3.60
CA TYR A 92 1.60 16.85 -2.25
C TYR A 92 1.93 15.35 -2.25
N VAL A 93 1.10 14.53 -2.89
CA VAL A 93 1.28 13.07 -2.90
C VAL A 93 2.54 12.68 -3.69
N LEU A 94 2.82 13.37 -4.80
CA LEU A 94 4.02 13.15 -5.59
C LEU A 94 5.28 13.56 -4.82
N ALA A 95 5.31 14.75 -4.22
CA ALA A 95 6.43 15.22 -3.43
C ALA A 95 6.72 14.28 -2.26
N THR A 96 5.68 13.79 -1.59
CA THR A 96 5.78 12.83 -0.48
C THR A 96 6.37 11.49 -0.94
N ALA A 97 5.86 10.93 -2.05
CA ALA A 97 6.38 9.68 -2.60
C ALA A 97 7.85 9.81 -3.05
N THR A 98 8.20 10.93 -3.70
CA THR A 98 9.58 11.22 -4.15
C THR A 98 10.53 11.36 -2.97
N LYS A 99 10.15 12.12 -1.94
CA LYS A 99 10.95 12.27 -0.71
C LYS A 99 11.20 10.92 -0.04
N LYS A 100 10.20 10.03 -0.03
CA LYS A 100 10.33 8.67 0.52
C LYS A 100 11.35 7.84 -0.26
N ALA A 101 11.27 7.86 -1.60
CA ALA A 101 12.21 7.16 -2.47
C ALA A 101 13.65 7.66 -2.28
N GLN A 102 13.85 8.99 -2.32
CA GLN A 102 15.15 9.62 -2.19
C GLN A 102 15.81 9.36 -0.82
N ALA A 103 15.03 9.33 0.26
CA ALA A 103 15.56 9.04 1.59
C ALA A 103 16.04 7.58 1.73
N VAL A 104 15.39 6.64 1.06
CA VAL A 104 15.87 5.24 1.01
C VAL A 104 17.07 5.14 0.07
N TYR A 105 17.03 5.80 -1.08
CA TYR A 105 18.16 5.86 -2.01
C TYR A 105 19.44 6.34 -1.32
N SER A 106 19.39 7.49 -0.62
CA SER A 106 20.58 8.08 0.01
C SER A 106 21.21 7.21 1.10
N THR A 107 20.45 6.28 1.69
CA THR A 107 20.93 5.38 2.74
C THR A 107 21.35 4.02 2.21
N GLU A 108 20.82 3.59 1.07
CA GLU A 108 21.01 2.24 0.54
C GLU A 108 21.94 2.16 -0.68
N ILE A 109 22.21 3.28 -1.35
CA ILE A 109 23.02 3.32 -2.57
C ILE A 109 24.43 2.73 -2.38
N ASN A 110 25.10 3.11 -1.28
CA ASN A 110 26.46 2.67 -0.95
C ASN A 110 26.48 1.58 0.14
N ASN A 111 25.47 0.70 0.17
CA ASN A 111 25.39 -0.33 1.19
C ASN A 111 26.44 -1.43 0.94
N GLU A 112 27.55 -1.42 1.69
CA GLU A 112 28.66 -2.37 1.53
C GLU A 112 28.27 -3.84 1.78
N GLU A 113 27.28 -4.10 2.63
CA GLU A 113 26.87 -5.47 2.99
C GLU A 113 25.96 -6.09 1.91
N LYS A 114 25.00 -5.31 1.42
CA LYS A 114 23.95 -5.78 0.51
C LYS A 114 24.18 -5.41 -0.95
N GLY A 115 25.14 -4.52 -1.20
CA GLY A 115 25.36 -3.91 -2.49
C GLY A 115 24.29 -2.87 -2.86
N GLU A 116 24.55 -2.25 -3.99
CA GLU A 116 23.71 -1.23 -4.59
C GLU A 116 22.34 -1.77 -5.03
N PRO A 117 21.23 -1.06 -4.76
CA PRO A 117 19.91 -1.45 -5.27
C PRO A 117 19.74 -1.08 -6.75
N ALA A 118 19.42 -2.06 -7.59
CA ALA A 118 19.13 -1.82 -9.00
C ALA A 118 17.80 -1.08 -9.24
N LEU A 119 16.89 -1.12 -8.27
CA LEU A 119 15.58 -0.47 -8.37
C LEU A 119 15.03 -0.15 -6.99
N ILE A 120 14.56 1.09 -6.80
CA ILE A 120 13.82 1.53 -5.62
C ILE A 120 12.44 2.00 -6.05
N LEU A 121 11.40 1.44 -5.42
CA LEU A 121 10.01 1.82 -5.64
C LEU A 121 9.45 2.46 -4.38
N ALA A 122 8.86 3.64 -4.50
CA ALA A 122 8.08 4.26 -3.43
C ALA A 122 6.66 4.57 -3.90
N ALA A 123 5.75 4.66 -2.94
CA ALA A 123 4.40 5.10 -3.20
C ALA A 123 3.82 5.86 -2.01
N ASP A 124 2.99 6.84 -2.33
CA ASP A 124 2.16 7.55 -1.36
C ASP A 124 0.72 7.63 -1.83
N THR A 125 -0.23 7.57 -0.90
CA THR A 125 -1.66 7.49 -1.22
C THR A 125 -2.43 8.43 -0.32
N ILE A 126 -3.22 9.32 -0.93
CA ILE A 126 -4.09 10.25 -0.24
C ILE A 126 -5.55 10.09 -0.71
N VAL A 127 -6.46 10.44 0.18
CA VAL A 127 -7.89 10.55 -0.13
C VAL A 127 -8.25 12.03 -0.12
N VAL A 128 -8.99 12.50 -1.11
CA VAL A 128 -9.38 13.90 -1.26
C VAL A 128 -10.90 13.97 -1.30
N ASP A 129 -11.46 14.79 -0.42
CA ASP A 129 -12.89 15.11 -0.48
C ASP A 129 -13.15 15.97 -1.72
N ASN A 130 -14.03 15.50 -2.61
CA ASN A 130 -14.31 16.14 -3.89
C ASN A 130 -15.09 17.46 -3.72
N VAL A 131 -15.73 17.68 -2.56
CA VAL A 131 -16.50 18.91 -2.28
C VAL A 131 -15.59 20.02 -1.75
N SER A 132 -14.80 19.73 -0.72
CA SER A 132 -13.91 20.73 -0.12
C SER A 132 -12.53 20.84 -0.80
N GLY A 133 -12.13 19.85 -1.60
CA GLY A 133 -10.78 19.73 -2.14
C GLY A 133 -9.73 19.36 -1.09
N SER A 134 -10.14 19.05 0.14
CA SER A 134 -9.21 18.81 1.25
C SER A 134 -8.70 17.37 1.29
N ILE A 135 -7.43 17.22 1.69
CA ILE A 135 -6.81 15.91 1.92
C ILE A 135 -7.32 15.32 3.24
N LEU A 136 -7.90 14.12 3.16
CA LEU A 136 -8.38 13.35 4.30
C LEU A 136 -7.28 12.44 4.84
N GLU A 137 -6.80 12.79 6.03
CA GLU A 137 -5.81 12.01 6.76
C GLU A 137 -6.43 10.77 7.44
N LYS A 138 -5.61 10.07 8.22
CA LYS A 138 -6.07 9.04 9.15
C LYS A 138 -6.91 9.69 10.27
N PRO A 139 -8.02 9.07 10.69
CA PRO A 139 -8.80 9.57 11.82
C PRO A 139 -7.99 9.49 13.12
N ARG A 140 -8.05 10.54 13.95
CA ARG A 140 -7.33 10.67 15.22
C ARG A 140 -8.16 10.20 16.43
N SER A 141 -9.46 10.00 16.23
CA SER A 141 -10.38 9.47 17.24
C SER A 141 -11.56 8.76 16.58
N GLU A 142 -12.27 7.91 17.32
CA GLU A 142 -13.49 7.24 16.83
C GLU A 142 -14.56 8.26 16.41
N ALA A 143 -14.72 9.34 17.17
CA ALA A 143 -15.65 10.42 16.82
C ALA A 143 -15.29 11.06 15.48
N GLN A 144 -14.01 11.36 15.26
CA GLN A 144 -13.55 11.88 13.96
C GLN A 144 -13.75 10.85 12.85
N HIS A 145 -13.51 9.57 13.13
CA HIS A 145 -13.68 8.48 12.17
C HIS A 145 -15.12 8.37 11.69
N ILE A 146 -16.09 8.37 12.62
CA ILE A 146 -17.52 8.36 12.31
C ILE A 146 -17.90 9.59 11.48
N THR A 147 -17.48 10.79 11.89
CA THR A 147 -17.77 12.03 11.16
C THR A 147 -17.21 11.99 9.74
N MET A 148 -15.98 11.50 9.57
CA MET A 148 -15.33 11.36 8.26
C MET A 148 -16.09 10.41 7.35
N LEU A 149 -16.51 9.24 7.84
CA LEU A 149 -17.25 8.27 7.03
C LEU A 149 -18.66 8.74 6.67
N LYS A 150 -19.34 9.45 7.59
CA LYS A 150 -20.63 10.09 7.28
C LYS A 150 -20.48 11.14 6.19
N MET A 151 -19.47 12.00 6.31
CA MET A 151 -19.16 13.00 5.29
C MET A 151 -18.89 12.35 3.92
N LEU A 152 -18.07 11.29 3.87
CA LEU A 152 -17.80 10.56 2.62
C LEU A 152 -19.07 9.94 2.03
N ARG A 153 -19.93 9.34 2.86
CA ARG A 153 -21.24 8.82 2.43
C ARG A 153 -22.12 9.93 1.87
N ASP A 154 -22.25 11.03 2.60
CA ASP A 154 -23.17 12.13 2.27
C ASP A 154 -22.70 12.86 0.98
N ASN A 155 -21.39 13.02 0.79
CA ASN A 155 -20.79 13.59 -0.42
C ASN A 155 -20.77 12.61 -1.60
N ARG A 156 -20.97 11.32 -1.33
CA ARG A 156 -20.97 10.18 -2.27
C ARG A 156 -19.65 9.92 -2.97
N VAL A 157 -19.01 10.92 -3.57
CA VAL A 157 -17.82 10.76 -4.41
C VAL A 157 -16.63 11.42 -3.75
N HIS A 158 -15.53 10.69 -3.67
CA HIS A 158 -14.22 11.21 -3.30
C HIS A 158 -13.12 10.62 -4.18
N LYS A 159 -11.98 11.30 -4.23
CA LYS A 159 -10.86 10.91 -5.09
C LYS A 159 -9.78 10.21 -4.27
N VAL A 160 -9.18 9.18 -4.84
CA VAL A 160 -7.98 8.54 -4.30
C VAL A 160 -6.84 8.75 -5.28
N TYR A 161 -5.78 9.40 -4.79
CA TYR A 161 -4.56 9.60 -5.54
C TYR A 161 -3.47 8.71 -4.97
N THR A 162 -2.80 7.96 -5.83
CA THR A 162 -1.51 7.35 -5.48
C THR A 162 -0.42 7.85 -6.41
N ALA A 163 0.62 8.44 -5.85
CA ALA A 163 1.86 8.66 -6.57
C ALA A 163 2.75 7.42 -6.45
N MET A 164 3.31 6.99 -7.57
CA MET A 164 4.36 6.00 -7.68
C MET A 164 5.64 6.68 -8.14
N VAL A 165 6.75 6.30 -7.51
CA VAL A 165 8.10 6.75 -7.90
C VAL A 165 8.96 5.52 -8.07
N ALA A 166 9.67 5.46 -9.20
CA ALA A 166 10.68 4.46 -9.48
C ALA A 166 12.03 5.16 -9.68
N MET A 167 13.06 4.64 -9.03
CA MET A 167 14.44 5.12 -9.16
C MET A 167 15.35 3.94 -9.50
N ALA A 168 16.23 4.12 -10.49
CA ALA A 168 17.31 3.19 -10.81
C ALA A 168 18.62 3.98 -10.78
N PRO A 169 19.67 3.50 -10.09
CA PRO A 169 20.98 4.12 -10.17
C PRO A 169 21.51 4.13 -11.60
N LEU A 170 22.36 5.11 -11.91
CA LEU A 170 23.14 5.16 -13.15
C LEU A 170 24.53 4.57 -12.87
N GLU A 171 25.14 3.87 -13.83
CA GLU A 171 26.55 3.50 -13.70
C GLU A 171 27.45 4.72 -13.90
N SER A 172 27.01 5.68 -14.71
CA SER A 172 27.71 6.96 -14.88
C SER A 172 27.80 7.79 -13.58
N ALA A 173 28.91 8.52 -13.40
CA ALA A 173 29.14 9.40 -12.26
C ALA A 173 28.31 10.71 -12.29
N ARG A 174 27.29 10.80 -13.15
CA ARG A 174 26.48 12.00 -13.35
C ARG A 174 25.56 12.23 -12.15
N LEU A 175 25.53 13.45 -11.62
CA LEU A 175 24.57 13.80 -10.58
C LEU A 175 23.15 13.92 -11.16
N PRO A 176 22.12 13.37 -10.49
CA PRO A 176 22.11 12.92 -9.09
C PRO A 176 22.47 11.44 -8.85
N GLY A 177 22.97 10.73 -9.86
CA GLY A 177 23.40 9.32 -9.79
C GLY A 177 22.29 8.32 -10.04
N TYR A 178 21.11 8.78 -10.47
CA TYR A 178 19.95 7.92 -10.70
C TYR A 178 19.03 8.46 -11.80
N ALA A 179 18.42 7.54 -12.54
CA ALA A 179 17.19 7.78 -13.28
C ALA A 179 16.00 7.81 -12.32
N LEU A 180 15.04 8.70 -12.57
CA LEU A 180 13.80 8.83 -11.80
C LEU A 180 12.61 8.99 -12.73
N GLU A 181 11.59 8.17 -12.50
CA GLU A 181 10.31 8.22 -13.20
C GLU A 181 9.16 8.22 -12.19
N THR A 182 8.10 8.94 -12.52
CA THR A 182 6.95 9.10 -11.62
C THR A 182 5.63 8.95 -12.35
N HIS A 183 4.59 8.53 -11.63
CA HIS A 183 3.23 8.44 -12.14
C HIS A 183 2.24 8.74 -11.02
N ILE A 184 1.17 9.46 -11.32
CA ILE A 184 0.05 9.67 -10.40
C ILE A 184 -1.16 8.97 -10.99
N GLU A 185 -1.76 8.07 -10.23
CA GLU A 185 -3.02 7.43 -10.58
C GLU A 185 -4.16 8.05 -9.76
N GLU A 186 -5.21 8.48 -10.44
CA GLU A 186 -6.45 8.98 -9.84
C GLU A 186 -7.54 7.91 -9.95
N THR A 187 -8.37 7.79 -8.93
CA THR A 187 -9.54 6.91 -8.96
C THR A 187 -10.66 7.51 -8.15
N ASP A 188 -11.84 7.62 -8.76
CA ASP A 188 -13.05 8.04 -8.07
C ASP A 188 -13.66 6.85 -7.35
N VAL A 189 -13.98 7.03 -6.07
CA VAL A 189 -14.68 6.04 -5.26
C VAL A 189 -16.04 6.62 -4.90
N VAL A 190 -17.08 5.83 -5.15
CA VAL A 190 -18.46 6.19 -4.84
C VAL A 190 -18.90 5.40 -3.62
N PHE A 191 -19.17 6.08 -2.52
CA PHE A 191 -19.82 5.52 -1.35
C PHE A 191 -21.31 5.31 -1.60
N ASP A 192 -21.83 4.22 -1.03
CA ASP A 192 -23.25 3.92 -1.05
C ASP A 192 -23.98 4.88 -0.10
N GLY A 193 -24.88 5.69 -0.66
CA GLY A 193 -25.66 6.68 0.09
C GLY A 193 -26.64 6.07 1.10
N GLU A 194 -26.98 4.79 0.95
CA GLU A 194 -27.91 4.07 1.83
C GLU A 194 -27.21 3.45 3.05
N VAL A 195 -25.88 3.61 3.17
CA VAL A 195 -25.11 3.16 4.32
C VAL A 195 -25.63 3.83 5.60
N THR A 196 -26.13 3.02 6.53
CA THR A 196 -26.72 3.52 7.76
C THR A 196 -25.66 3.99 8.77
N ASP A 197 -26.07 4.87 9.68
CA ASP A 197 -25.21 5.30 10.79
C ASP A 197 -24.77 4.12 11.67
N ASP A 198 -25.64 3.13 11.88
CA ASP A 198 -25.33 1.93 12.65
C ASP A 198 -24.23 1.09 11.97
N LEU A 199 -24.27 0.98 10.64
CA LEU A 199 -23.23 0.29 9.88
C LEU A 199 -21.89 1.02 9.97
N ILE A 200 -21.89 2.36 9.87
CA ILE A 200 -20.68 3.18 10.05
C ILE A 200 -20.09 2.96 11.43
N VAL A 201 -20.90 3.05 12.48
CA VAL A 201 -20.44 2.85 13.87
C VAL A 201 -19.91 1.43 14.07
N ALA A 202 -20.58 0.42 13.52
CA ALA A 202 -20.12 -0.96 13.56
C ALA A 202 -18.76 -1.12 12.85
N TYR A 203 -18.58 -0.52 11.67
CA TYR A 203 -17.32 -0.54 10.95
C TYR A 203 -16.20 0.13 11.73
N VAL A 204 -16.44 1.32 12.30
CA VAL A 204 -15.43 2.04 13.11
C VAL A 204 -14.95 1.19 14.30
N ARG A 205 -15.86 0.45 14.96
CA ARG A 205 -15.51 -0.45 16.07
C ARG A 205 -14.56 -1.58 15.68
N THR A 206 -14.53 -1.99 14.41
CA THR A 206 -13.56 -2.98 13.91
C THR A 206 -12.13 -2.44 13.88
N ARG A 207 -11.99 -1.10 13.89
CA ARG A 207 -10.73 -0.36 13.70
C ARG A 207 -10.05 -0.62 12.37
N GLU A 208 -10.68 -1.30 11.42
CA GLU A 208 -10.09 -1.63 10.12
C GLU A 208 -9.65 -0.37 9.38
N GLY A 209 -10.42 0.71 9.44
CA GLY A 209 -10.09 1.98 8.79
C GLY A 209 -9.13 2.90 9.55
N ALA A 210 -8.79 2.60 10.82
CA ALA A 210 -8.15 3.57 11.71
C ALA A 210 -6.72 3.97 11.27
N ASP A 211 -6.03 3.08 10.55
CA ASP A 211 -4.67 3.31 10.04
C ASP A 211 -4.63 3.78 8.57
N LYS A 212 -5.78 4.13 7.99
CA LYS A 212 -5.95 4.43 6.55
C LYS A 212 -6.42 5.86 6.33
N ALA A 213 -5.89 6.51 5.29
CA ALA A 213 -6.41 7.79 4.81
C ALA A 213 -7.89 7.63 4.42
N GLY A 214 -8.72 8.62 4.75
CA GLY A 214 -10.18 8.54 4.55
C GLY A 214 -10.91 7.55 5.48
N GLY A 215 -10.20 6.81 6.35
CA GLY A 215 -10.82 5.98 7.37
C GLY A 215 -11.49 4.70 6.86
N TYR A 216 -11.17 4.18 5.67
CA TYR A 216 -11.73 2.91 5.21
C TYR A 216 -10.73 2.06 4.44
N GLY A 217 -11.01 0.77 4.31
CA GLY A 217 -10.20 -0.20 3.57
C GLY A 217 -11.00 -0.98 2.54
N LEU A 218 -10.69 -0.81 1.26
CA LEU A 218 -11.41 -1.48 0.17
C LEU A 218 -11.20 -3.01 0.12
N GLN A 219 -10.10 -3.52 0.67
CA GLN A 219 -9.80 -4.97 0.68
C GLN A 219 -10.54 -5.74 1.79
N GLY A 220 -11.17 -5.03 2.73
CA GLY A 220 -11.81 -5.61 3.91
C GLY A 220 -13.29 -5.26 4.00
N LEU A 221 -13.81 -5.19 5.23
CA LEU A 221 -15.20 -4.81 5.52
C LEU A 221 -15.54 -3.42 4.99
N GLY A 222 -14.55 -2.56 4.78
CA GLY A 222 -14.76 -1.24 4.20
C GLY A 222 -15.33 -1.29 2.77
N SER A 223 -15.24 -2.42 2.06
CA SER A 223 -15.88 -2.60 0.76
C SER A 223 -17.41 -2.47 0.83
N ILE A 224 -18.02 -2.76 2.00
CA ILE A 224 -19.47 -2.65 2.21
C ILE A 224 -19.93 -1.18 2.16
N LEU A 225 -19.02 -0.23 2.41
CA LEU A 225 -19.30 1.21 2.34
C LEU A 225 -19.29 1.76 0.91
N VAL A 226 -18.76 1.00 -0.05
CA VAL A 226 -18.46 1.44 -1.41
C VAL A 226 -19.48 0.85 -2.39
N GLU A 227 -20.14 1.71 -3.15
CA GLU A 227 -21.07 1.36 -4.22
C GLU A 227 -20.32 1.00 -5.51
N SER A 228 -19.37 1.84 -5.92
CA SER A 228 -18.61 1.63 -7.15
C SER A 228 -17.27 2.37 -7.16
N ILE A 229 -16.42 2.01 -8.12
CA ILE A 229 -15.10 2.61 -8.34
C ILE A 229 -14.94 2.91 -9.82
N GLN A 230 -14.48 4.11 -10.14
CA GLN A 230 -14.15 4.53 -11.50
C GLN A 230 -12.66 4.82 -11.58
N GLY A 231 -11.91 3.82 -12.03
CA GLY A 231 -10.45 3.82 -12.04
C GLY A 231 -9.89 2.48 -11.57
N SER A 232 -8.69 2.50 -11.01
CA SER A 232 -7.97 1.27 -10.68
C SER A 232 -8.19 0.85 -9.24
N TRP A 233 -8.62 -0.41 -9.03
CA TRP A 233 -8.87 -0.94 -7.68
C TRP A 233 -7.60 -0.95 -6.82
N ASP A 234 -6.48 -1.37 -7.39
CA ASP A 234 -5.18 -1.45 -6.73
C ASP A 234 -4.62 -0.06 -6.38
N ASN A 235 -4.97 0.99 -7.13
CA ASN A 235 -4.72 2.38 -6.76
C ASN A 235 -5.39 2.73 -5.43
N VAL A 236 -6.69 2.41 -5.28
CA VAL A 236 -7.43 2.66 -4.03
C VAL A 236 -6.83 1.87 -2.86
N VAL A 237 -6.33 0.67 -3.12
CA VAL A 237 -5.63 -0.14 -2.11
C VAL A 237 -4.27 0.47 -1.72
N GLY A 238 -3.60 1.13 -2.67
CA GLY A 238 -2.44 2.00 -2.46
C GLY A 238 -1.23 1.73 -3.35
N LEU A 239 -1.35 0.92 -4.42
CA LEU A 239 -0.29 0.73 -5.42
C LEU A 239 -0.92 0.40 -6.79
N PRO A 240 -0.91 1.33 -7.77
CA PRO A 240 -1.39 1.06 -9.13
C PRO A 240 -0.39 0.16 -9.88
N LEU A 241 -0.64 -1.15 -9.91
CA LEU A 241 0.29 -2.19 -10.37
C LEU A 241 0.66 -2.03 -11.84
N LYS A 242 -0.32 -1.67 -12.68
CA LYS A 242 -0.09 -1.40 -14.11
C LYS A 242 0.86 -0.21 -14.31
N ALA A 243 0.68 0.86 -13.53
CA ALA A 243 1.56 2.01 -13.59
C ALA A 243 2.96 1.67 -13.06
N ALA A 244 3.03 0.90 -11.96
CA ALA A 244 4.30 0.44 -11.40
C ALA A 244 5.12 -0.35 -12.44
N LEU A 245 4.52 -1.31 -13.15
CA LEU A 245 5.22 -2.06 -14.19
C LEU A 245 5.77 -1.15 -15.31
N ARG A 246 4.97 -0.20 -15.78
CA ARG A 246 5.40 0.77 -16.81
C ARG A 246 6.54 1.68 -16.33
N LEU A 247 6.50 2.10 -15.06
CA LEU A 247 7.57 2.91 -14.49
C LEU A 247 8.87 2.13 -14.37
N ILE A 248 8.79 0.85 -13.99
CA ILE A 248 9.94 -0.05 -13.93
C ILE A 248 10.59 -0.18 -15.32
N GLU A 249 9.80 -0.45 -16.35
CA GLU A 249 10.29 -0.53 -17.73
C GLU A 249 11.00 0.76 -18.17
N LYS A 250 10.37 1.91 -17.90
CA LYS A 250 10.91 3.22 -18.30
C LYS A 250 12.18 3.60 -17.56
N VAL A 251 12.20 3.43 -16.23
CA VAL A 251 13.33 3.90 -15.41
C VAL A 251 14.58 3.05 -15.64
N VAL A 252 14.42 1.75 -15.85
CA VAL A 252 15.53 0.85 -16.15
C VAL A 252 16.08 1.12 -17.54
N ALA A 253 15.20 1.23 -18.55
CA ALA A 253 15.65 1.58 -19.91
C ALA A 253 16.39 2.92 -19.95
N LYS A 254 15.92 3.91 -19.19
CA LYS A 254 16.57 5.22 -19.08
C LYS A 254 17.94 5.14 -18.40
N ALA A 255 18.09 4.28 -17.40
CA ALA A 255 19.38 4.07 -16.75
C ALA A 255 20.37 3.40 -17.72
N ASP A 256 19.92 2.36 -18.42
CA ASP A 256 20.75 1.65 -19.42
C ASP A 256 21.15 2.57 -20.60
N ASP A 257 20.21 3.36 -21.16
CA ASP A 257 20.47 4.27 -22.29
C ASP A 257 21.47 5.39 -21.93
N ASP A 258 21.44 5.88 -20.68
CA ASP A 258 22.36 6.92 -20.21
C ASP A 258 23.80 6.38 -20.08
N ASP A 259 23.95 5.07 -19.83
CA ASP A 259 25.27 4.42 -19.75
C ASP A 259 25.87 4.16 -21.15
N ASP A 260 25.05 3.73 -22.13
CA ASP A 260 25.48 3.53 -23.53
C ASP A 260 25.93 4.84 -24.21
N GLY A 261 25.36 5.99 -23.79
CA GLY A 261 25.72 7.31 -24.31
C GLY A 261 27.11 7.81 -23.89
N ASP A 262 27.64 7.30 -22.77
CA ASP A 262 28.97 7.66 -22.27
C ASP A 262 30.07 6.75 -22.87
N GLU A 263 29.80 5.46 -23.15
CA GLU A 263 30.76 4.58 -23.85
C GLU A 263 31.13 5.10 -25.26
N MET A 264 30.21 5.81 -25.94
CA MET A 264 30.50 6.40 -27.25
C MET A 264 31.32 7.71 -27.20
N LEU A 265 31.39 8.38 -26.05
CA LEU A 265 32.17 9.62 -25.89
C LEU A 265 33.61 9.35 -25.42
N GLU A 266 33.87 8.22 -24.77
CA GLU A 266 35.24 7.78 -24.43
C GLU A 266 35.98 7.17 -25.63
N GLY A 267 35.30 6.92 -26.75
CA GLY A 267 35.87 6.36 -27.98
C GLY A 267 36.42 7.38 -29.00
N GLU A 268 36.30 8.70 -28.76
CA GLU A 268 36.68 9.74 -29.73
C GLU A 268 37.88 10.63 -29.31
N GLU A 269 38.55 10.39 -28.17
CA GLU A 269 39.69 11.21 -27.72
C GLU A 269 41.10 10.62 -27.97
N ASP A 270 41.25 9.61 -28.83
CA ASP A 270 42.57 9.02 -29.14
C ASP A 270 42.84 8.87 -30.66
N GLU A 271 42.54 9.87 -31.50
CA GLU A 271 43.23 10.01 -32.80
C GLU A 271 43.57 11.48 -33.15
N GLU A 272 44.88 11.78 -33.04
CA GLU A 272 45.71 12.88 -33.61
C GLU A 272 45.76 14.27 -32.97
#